data_AF-A0AAD5QIN0-F1
#
_entry.id   AF-A0AAD5QIN0-F1
#
_cell.length_a   1.000
_cell.length_b   1.000
_cell.length_c   1.000
_cell.angle_alpha   90.00
_cell.angle_beta   90.00
_cell.angle_gamma   90.00
#
_symmetry.space_group_name_H-M   'P 1'
#
loop_
_entity.id
_entity.type
_entity.pdbx_description
1 polymer ?
#
loop_
_entity_poly.entity_id
_entity_poly.type
_entity_poly.pdbx_seq_one_letter_code
_entity_poly.pdbx_strand_id
1 'polypeptide(L)'
;MNSVVVSLLTVLITPVSSSSSSSSLKTRRRSRSFRSASRKGPKACDMKSRKGDVLHMHYTGTLLDGTEFDSSRTRNQEFTFTLGMGQVIKGWDQGLLNMCVGERRILTIPSHLAYGEHGSPPKIPANAPLKFDVELMKIDRQGEL
;
A
#
# COMPACT_ATOMS: atom_id res chain seq x y z
N MET A 1 44.56 -5.20 -51.14
CA MET A 1 45.83 -5.95 -51.05
C MET A 1 46.87 -4.99 -50.53
N ASN A 2 47.52 -5.31 -49.40
CA ASN A 2 48.91 -4.98 -49.06
C ASN A 2 49.19 -5.52 -47.64
N SER A 3 50.01 -6.57 -47.63
CA SER A 3 50.54 -7.29 -46.46
C SER A 3 51.83 -6.63 -45.93
N VAL A 4 52.37 -7.23 -44.86
CA VAL A 4 53.71 -7.06 -44.22
C VAL A 4 53.58 -6.30 -42.89
N VAL A 5 53.31 -6.95 -41.75
CA VAL A 5 54.11 -7.84 -40.88
C VAL A 5 55.44 -7.21 -40.40
N VAL A 6 55.63 -7.21 -39.07
CA VAL A 6 56.86 -7.57 -38.32
C VAL A 6 57.25 -6.57 -37.19
N SER A 7 57.22 -7.11 -35.97
CA SER A 7 58.24 -7.03 -34.90
C SER A 7 57.93 -6.34 -33.57
N LEU A 8 58.19 -7.16 -32.54
CA LEU A 8 58.25 -6.96 -31.11
C LEU A 8 59.09 -5.74 -30.69
N LEU A 9 58.66 -5.07 -29.62
CA LEU A 9 59.48 -4.93 -28.42
C LEU A 9 58.61 -4.65 -27.19
N THR A 10 58.81 -5.45 -26.15
CA THR A 10 58.27 -5.35 -24.81
C THR A 10 58.79 -4.12 -24.06
N VAL A 11 57.90 -3.36 -23.44
CA VAL A 11 58.25 -2.42 -22.35
C VAL A 11 57.27 -2.64 -21.19
N LEU A 12 57.79 -3.22 -20.11
CA LEU A 12 57.12 -3.40 -18.82
C LEU A 12 57.16 -2.09 -18.03
N ILE A 13 56.03 -1.40 -17.86
CA ILE A 13 55.94 -0.24 -16.96
C ILE A 13 54.61 -0.26 -16.17
N THR A 14 54.77 -0.60 -14.88
CA THR A 14 54.02 -0.27 -13.65
C THR A 14 52.48 -0.40 -13.56
N PRO A 15 51.95 -1.11 -12.53
CA PRO A 15 50.57 -0.97 -12.14
C PRO A 15 50.39 0.30 -11.30
N VAL A 16 49.72 1.32 -11.84
CA VAL A 16 49.12 2.39 -11.02
C VAL A 16 47.70 1.98 -10.65
N SER A 17 47.51 1.68 -9.37
CA SER A 17 46.21 1.50 -8.77
C SER A 17 45.37 2.77 -8.95
N SER A 18 44.23 2.65 -9.63
CA SER A 18 43.14 3.62 -9.49
C SER A 18 41.81 2.88 -9.65
N SER A 19 41.27 2.58 -8.48
CA SER A 19 39.93 2.09 -8.24
C SER A 19 38.86 2.90 -8.98
N SER A 20 38.12 2.24 -9.87
CA SER A 20 36.84 2.73 -10.37
C SER A 20 35.80 1.63 -10.15
N SER A 21 35.36 1.53 -8.89
CA SER A 21 34.21 0.75 -8.49
C SER A 21 32.97 1.32 -9.18
N SER A 22 32.59 0.70 -10.29
CA SER A 22 31.32 0.95 -10.96
C SER A 22 30.21 0.24 -10.18
N SER A 23 29.91 0.76 -8.98
CA SER A 23 28.73 0.33 -8.25
C SER A 23 27.52 0.87 -8.99
N SER A 24 26.90 0.01 -9.82
CA SER A 24 25.53 0.19 -10.25
C SER A 24 24.69 0.44 -9.00
N LEU A 25 24.27 1.69 -8.80
CA LEU A 25 23.19 2.04 -7.89
C LEU A 25 21.95 1.31 -8.40
N LYS A 26 21.79 0.07 -7.91
CA LYS A 26 20.51 -0.62 -7.91
C LYS A 26 19.65 0.23 -6.99
N THR A 27 18.98 1.21 -7.58
CA THR A 27 18.00 2.05 -6.92
C THR A 27 16.99 1.08 -6.30
N ARG A 28 17.19 0.76 -5.01
CA ARG A 28 16.18 0.13 -4.19
C ARG A 28 15.06 1.15 -4.20
N ARG A 29 14.14 1.03 -5.17
CA ARG A 29 12.79 1.54 -5.08
C ARG A 29 12.31 0.97 -3.75
N ARG A 30 12.38 1.80 -2.70
CA ARG A 30 11.63 1.58 -1.47
C ARG A 30 10.21 1.46 -1.96
N SER A 31 9.77 0.22 -2.17
CA SER A 31 8.37 -0.12 -2.19
C SER A 31 7.83 0.58 -0.96
N ARG A 32 7.06 1.67 -1.18
CA ARG A 32 6.34 2.36 -0.13
C ARG A 32 5.27 1.36 0.28
N SER A 33 5.69 0.39 1.09
CA SER A 33 4.83 -0.71 1.46
C SER A 33 3.68 -0.10 2.21
N PHE A 34 2.49 -0.58 1.89
CA PHE A 34 1.31 -0.36 2.70
C PHE A 34 1.67 -0.64 4.16
N ARG A 35 1.51 0.37 5.02
CA ARG A 35 1.75 0.27 6.46
C ARG A 35 0.39 0.23 7.14
N SER A 36 0.04 -0.94 7.66
CA SER A 36 -1.08 -1.12 8.57
C SER A 36 -0.54 -1.08 9.99
N ALA A 37 -1.08 -0.20 10.83
CA ALA A 37 -0.81 -0.18 12.27
C ALA A 37 -2.13 -0.54 13.00
N SER A 38 -2.17 -1.71 13.64
CA SER A 38 -3.29 -2.18 14.46
C SER A 38 -3.16 -1.63 15.88
N ARG A 39 -4.20 -0.98 16.44
CA ARG A 39 -4.23 -0.55 17.85
C ARG A 39 -5.09 -1.55 18.62
N LYS A 40 -4.49 -2.26 19.60
CA LYS A 40 -5.10 -3.19 20.60
C LYS A 40 -6.48 -3.79 20.20
N GLY A 41 -6.49 -5.02 19.69
CA GLY A 41 -7.72 -5.77 19.44
C GLY A 41 -8.32 -6.45 20.69
N PRO A 42 -9.60 -6.87 20.65
CA PRO A 42 -10.25 -7.64 21.71
C PRO A 42 -9.61 -9.02 21.91
N LYS A 43 -9.75 -9.56 23.14
CA LYS A 43 -8.96 -10.66 23.71
C LYS A 43 -9.23 -12.08 23.16
N ALA A 44 -10.08 -12.25 22.17
CA ALA A 44 -10.20 -13.49 21.39
C ALA A 44 -10.80 -13.14 20.03
N CYS A 45 -10.26 -13.72 18.96
CA CYS A 45 -10.69 -13.44 17.61
C CYS A 45 -10.84 -14.76 16.86
N ASP A 46 -12.04 -15.32 16.99
CA ASP A 46 -12.38 -16.62 16.41
C ASP A 46 -12.78 -16.47 14.93
N MET A 47 -13.32 -15.30 14.56
CA MET A 47 -13.68 -14.96 13.19
C MET A 47 -12.87 -13.77 12.68
N LYS A 48 -12.15 -14.01 11.57
CA LYS A 48 -11.40 -12.99 10.84
C LYS A 48 -12.00 -12.73 9.47
N SER A 49 -11.94 -11.48 9.03
CA SER A 49 -12.39 -11.09 7.70
C SER A 49 -11.58 -11.78 6.60
N ARG A 50 -12.29 -12.35 5.63
CA ARG A 50 -11.73 -12.92 4.40
C ARG A 50 -12.48 -12.40 3.17
N LYS A 51 -11.89 -12.62 1.99
CA LYS A 51 -12.52 -12.27 0.72
C LYS A 51 -13.90 -12.95 0.62
N GLY A 52 -14.90 -12.18 0.20
CA GLY A 52 -16.29 -12.61 0.09
C GLY A 52 -17.15 -12.32 1.34
N ASP A 53 -16.55 -12.00 2.48
CA ASP A 53 -17.33 -11.59 3.66
C ASP A 53 -17.97 -10.22 3.43
N VAL A 54 -19.18 -10.03 3.96
CA VAL A 54 -19.83 -8.72 4.07
C VAL A 54 -19.35 -8.08 5.37
N LEU A 55 -18.70 -6.93 5.26
CA LEU A 55 -18.18 -6.21 6.42
C LEU A 55 -19.06 -5.00 6.72
N HIS A 56 -19.39 -4.81 7.99
CA HIS A 56 -19.97 -3.57 8.50
C HIS A 56 -18.91 -2.84 9.30
N MET A 57 -18.66 -1.58 8.96
CA MET A 57 -17.59 -0.83 9.61
C MET A 57 -17.87 0.64 9.77
N HIS A 58 -17.17 1.23 10.74
CA HIS A 58 -16.99 2.66 10.81
C HIS A 58 -15.65 3.07 10.21
N TYR A 59 -15.63 4.20 9.50
CA TYR A 59 -14.43 4.80 8.98
C TYR A 59 -14.43 6.32 9.12
N THR A 60 -13.21 6.87 9.14
CA THR A 60 -12.95 8.29 8.98
C THR A 60 -11.80 8.42 8.00
N GLY A 61 -12.04 9.10 6.87
CA GLY A 61 -11.09 9.34 5.81
C GLY A 61 -10.56 10.77 5.88
N THR A 62 -9.24 10.90 5.98
CA THR A 62 -8.55 12.19 5.96
C THR A 62 -7.48 12.23 4.88
N LEU A 63 -7.20 13.43 4.39
CA LEU A 63 -5.96 13.72 3.68
C LEU A 63 -4.78 13.66 4.66
N LEU A 64 -3.55 13.68 4.15
CA LEU A 64 -2.35 13.62 5.01
C LEU A 64 -2.11 14.89 5.84
N ASP A 65 -2.69 16.01 5.42
CA ASP A 65 -2.72 17.27 6.20
C ASP A 65 -3.71 17.22 7.38
N GLY A 66 -4.52 16.16 7.48
CA GLY A 66 -5.54 15.97 8.51
C GLY A 66 -6.94 16.44 8.12
N THR A 67 -7.13 17.03 6.94
CA THR A 67 -8.45 17.42 6.43
C THR A 67 -9.33 16.19 6.26
N GLU A 68 -10.43 16.10 7.03
CA GLU A 68 -11.44 15.06 6.85
C GLU A 68 -12.26 15.32 5.57
N PHE A 69 -12.36 14.31 4.70
CA PHE A 69 -13.21 14.39 3.50
C PHE A 69 -14.52 13.61 3.68
N ASP A 70 -14.50 12.54 4.49
CA ASP A 70 -15.65 11.70 4.73
C ASP A 70 -15.52 10.89 6.01
N SER A 71 -16.63 10.67 6.70
CA SER A 71 -16.70 9.88 7.93
C SER A 71 -18.08 9.22 8.04
N SER A 72 -18.09 7.93 8.36
CA SER A 72 -19.33 7.21 8.65
C SER A 72 -19.85 7.56 10.06
N ARG A 73 -18.93 7.95 10.96
CA ARG A 73 -19.22 8.24 12.37
C ARG A 73 -20.00 9.55 12.52
N THR A 74 -19.68 10.56 11.71
CA THR A 74 -20.44 11.82 11.68
C THR A 74 -21.87 11.64 11.17
N ARG A 75 -22.09 10.61 10.35
CA ARG A 75 -23.40 10.23 9.80
C ARG A 75 -24.16 9.23 10.68
N ASN A 76 -23.55 8.70 11.74
CA ASN A 76 -24.09 7.63 12.58
C ASN A 76 -24.63 6.43 11.78
N GLN A 77 -23.98 6.12 10.66
CA GLN A 77 -24.38 5.02 9.79
C GLN A 77 -23.15 4.18 9.45
N GLU A 78 -23.24 2.87 9.67
CA GLU A 78 -22.19 1.92 9.28
C GLU A 78 -22.09 1.84 7.76
N PHE A 79 -20.87 1.59 7.27
CA PHE A 79 -20.61 1.33 5.87
C PHE A 79 -20.50 -0.16 5.64
N THR A 80 -21.33 -0.67 4.72
CA THR A 80 -21.42 -2.09 4.40
C THR A 80 -20.94 -2.36 2.98
N PHE A 81 -20.04 -3.31 2.81
CA PHE A 81 -19.57 -3.77 1.49
C PHE A 81 -19.02 -5.20 1.56
N THR A 82 -18.84 -5.82 0.39
CA THR A 82 -18.24 -7.15 0.27
C THR A 82 -16.73 -7.06 0.04
N LEU A 83 -15.94 -7.66 0.93
CA LEU A 83 -14.48 -7.57 0.88
C LEU A 83 -13.89 -8.34 -0.33
N GLY A 84 -13.00 -7.69 -1.07
CA GLY A 84 -12.22 -8.33 -2.15
C GLY A 84 -12.99 -8.50 -3.47
N MET A 85 -14.11 -7.80 -3.62
CA MET A 85 -14.96 -7.79 -4.81
C MET A 85 -14.79 -6.53 -5.68
N GLY A 86 -13.85 -5.64 -5.33
CA GLY A 86 -13.63 -4.39 -6.08
C GLY A 86 -14.75 -3.37 -5.93
N GLN A 87 -15.62 -3.50 -4.92
CA GLN A 87 -16.66 -2.53 -4.59
C GLN A 87 -16.09 -1.26 -3.94
N VAL A 88 -14.87 -1.35 -3.39
CA VAL A 88 -14.16 -0.28 -2.70
C VAL A 88 -12.78 -0.08 -3.34
N ILE A 89 -12.07 0.96 -2.92
CA ILE A 89 -10.70 1.21 -3.38
C ILE A 89 -9.78 0.02 -3.09
N LYS A 90 -8.81 -0.25 -3.97
CA LYS A 90 -7.91 -1.42 -3.89
C LYS A 90 -7.17 -1.51 -2.56
N GLY A 91 -6.83 -0.38 -1.95
CA GLY A 91 -6.18 -0.34 -0.64
C GLY A 91 -7.04 -0.87 0.50
N TRP A 92 -8.37 -0.78 0.41
CA TRP A 92 -9.29 -1.39 1.37
C TRP A 92 -9.36 -2.91 1.18
N ASP A 93 -9.52 -3.37 -0.06
CA ASP A 93 -9.54 -4.80 -0.39
C ASP A 93 -8.29 -5.54 0.10
N GLN A 94 -7.12 -4.89 0.07
CA GLN A 94 -5.87 -5.45 0.58
C GLN A 94 -5.68 -5.22 2.09
N GLY A 95 -6.14 -4.09 2.61
CA GLY A 95 -5.85 -3.63 3.97
C GLY A 95 -6.74 -4.19 5.07
N LEU A 96 -7.93 -4.67 4.70
CA LEU A 96 -8.98 -5.09 5.63
C LEU A 96 -9.09 -6.60 5.78
N LEU A 97 -8.17 -7.35 5.17
CA LEU A 97 -8.04 -8.80 5.38
C LEU A 97 -7.55 -9.12 6.79
N ASN A 98 -7.95 -10.28 7.30
CA ASN A 98 -7.52 -10.81 8.60
C ASN A 98 -7.80 -9.86 9.77
N MET A 99 -8.91 -9.13 9.72
CA MET A 99 -9.34 -8.19 10.75
C MET A 99 -10.39 -8.83 11.65
N CYS A 100 -10.28 -8.56 12.94
CA CYS A 100 -11.21 -9.08 13.94
C CYS A 100 -12.35 -8.09 14.18
N VAL A 101 -13.54 -8.59 14.52
CA VAL A 101 -14.63 -7.73 14.99
C VAL A 101 -14.15 -6.96 16.23
N GLY A 102 -14.41 -5.65 16.28
CA GLY A 102 -13.92 -4.72 17.28
C GLY A 102 -12.47 -4.27 17.08
N GLU A 103 -11.76 -4.75 16.06
CA GLU A 103 -10.42 -4.24 15.74
C GLU A 103 -10.51 -2.86 15.08
N ARG A 104 -9.55 -1.98 15.42
CA ARG A 104 -9.38 -0.68 14.77
C ARG A 104 -8.00 -0.58 14.12
N ARG A 105 -7.97 -0.15 12.86
CA ARG A 105 -6.74 -0.03 12.06
C ARG A 105 -6.61 1.35 11.45
N ILE A 106 -5.36 1.79 11.30
CA ILE A 106 -5.02 2.95 10.48
C ILE A 106 -4.40 2.47 9.18
N LEU A 107 -5.01 2.83 8.06
CA LEU A 107 -4.52 2.52 6.72
C LEU A 107 -4.03 3.80 6.06
N THR A 108 -2.76 3.83 5.65
CA THR A 108 -2.24 4.89 4.77
C THR A 108 -2.14 4.34 3.36
N ILE A 109 -2.99 4.85 2.47
CA ILE A 109 -3.22 4.31 1.12
C ILE A 109 -2.63 5.28 0.10
N PRO A 110 -1.64 4.88 -0.71
CA PRO A 110 -1.12 5.72 -1.78
C PRO A 110 -2.18 5.90 -2.88
N SER A 111 -2.11 7.00 -3.63
CA SER A 111 -3.12 7.37 -4.63
C SER A 111 -3.45 6.26 -5.63
N HIS A 112 -2.46 5.53 -6.13
CA HIS A 112 -2.66 4.43 -7.10
C HIS A 112 -3.45 3.22 -6.55
N LEU A 113 -3.62 3.10 -5.24
CA LEU A 113 -4.51 2.13 -4.58
C LEU A 113 -5.81 2.78 -4.06
N ALA A 114 -5.97 4.08 -4.28
CA ALA A 114 -7.14 4.90 -3.97
C ALA A 114 -7.74 5.46 -5.27
N TYR A 115 -7.78 6.78 -5.43
CA TYR A 115 -8.43 7.47 -6.56
C TYR A 115 -7.48 7.90 -7.69
N GLY A 116 -6.20 7.52 -7.63
CA GLY A 116 -5.23 7.71 -8.70
C GLY A 116 -5.02 9.17 -9.11
N GLU A 117 -4.74 9.37 -10.39
CA GLU A 117 -4.49 10.68 -10.99
C GLU A 117 -5.74 11.53 -11.13
N HIS A 118 -6.93 10.93 -11.15
CA HIS A 118 -8.19 11.66 -11.29
C HIS A 118 -8.71 12.19 -9.96
N GLY A 119 -8.34 11.58 -8.84
CA GLY A 119 -8.91 11.94 -7.54
C GLY A 119 -10.42 11.67 -7.48
N SER A 120 -11.11 12.37 -6.58
CA SER A 120 -12.57 12.40 -6.49
C SER A 120 -13.02 13.82 -6.11
N PRO A 121 -13.12 14.71 -7.10
CA PRO A 121 -13.53 16.10 -6.87
C PRO A 121 -14.93 16.19 -6.23
N PRO A 122 -15.19 17.22 -5.40
CA PRO A 122 -14.28 18.31 -5.00
C PRO A 122 -13.38 17.96 -3.80
N LYS A 123 -13.60 16.82 -3.14
CA LYS A 123 -13.04 16.54 -1.81
C LYS A 123 -11.66 15.88 -1.83
N ILE A 124 -11.36 15.10 -2.87
CA ILE A 124 -10.12 14.33 -2.98
C ILE A 124 -9.35 14.82 -4.21
N PRO A 125 -8.21 15.50 -4.04
CA PRO A 125 -7.38 15.93 -5.15
C PRO A 125 -6.79 14.77 -5.96
N ALA A 126 -6.37 15.09 -7.19
CA ALA A 126 -5.54 14.22 -8.01
C ALA A 126 -4.28 13.78 -7.25
N ASN A 127 -3.90 12.51 -7.39
CA ASN A 127 -2.69 11.92 -6.79
C ASN A 127 -2.58 12.02 -5.26
N ALA A 128 -3.69 12.29 -4.57
CA ALA A 128 -3.69 12.40 -3.11
C ALA A 128 -3.54 11.03 -2.43
N PRO A 129 -2.53 10.82 -1.56
CA PRO A 129 -2.53 9.72 -0.61
C PRO A 129 -3.59 9.96 0.48
N LEU A 130 -4.25 8.90 0.91
CA LEU A 130 -5.33 8.95 1.89
C LEU A 130 -4.95 8.23 3.17
N LYS A 131 -5.50 8.70 4.28
CA LYS A 131 -5.42 8.03 5.57
C LYS A 131 -6.83 7.66 6.02
N PHE A 132 -7.02 6.40 6.36
CA PHE A 132 -8.28 5.90 6.87
C PHE A 132 -8.11 5.36 8.28
N ASP A 133 -9.02 5.76 9.16
CA ASP A 133 -9.21 5.18 10.48
C ASP A 133 -10.46 4.31 10.48
N VAL A 134 -10.27 3.00 10.42
CA VAL A 134 -11.33 2.00 10.20
C VAL A 134 -11.51 1.13 11.43
N GLU A 135 -12.75 0.73 11.69
CA GLU A 135 -13.15 -0.11 12.82
C GLU A 135 -14.20 -1.11 12.36
N LEU A 136 -13.89 -2.39 12.53
CA LEU A 136 -14.76 -3.47 12.05
C LEU A 136 -15.82 -3.76 13.11
N MET A 137 -17.09 -3.54 12.76
CA MET A 137 -18.22 -3.71 13.68
C MET A 137 -18.81 -5.13 13.59
N LYS A 138 -18.85 -5.70 12.38
CA LYS A 138 -19.46 -7.01 12.15
C LYS A 138 -18.92 -7.67 10.87
N ILE A 139 -18.86 -9.00 10.89
CA ILE A 139 -18.62 -9.85 9.73
C ILE A 139 -19.91 -10.65 9.48
N ASP A 140 -20.54 -10.44 8.33
CA ASP A 140 -21.66 -11.24 7.84
C ASP A 140 -21.16 -12.17 6.73
N ARG A 141 -21.16 -13.47 7.01
CA ARG A 141 -20.72 -14.51 6.09
C ARG A 141 -21.91 -15.36 5.70
N GLN A 142 -22.29 -15.31 4.43
CA GLN A 142 -23.33 -16.21 3.92
C GLN A 142 -22.73 -17.61 3.74
N GLY A 143 -23.29 -18.61 4.44
CA GLY A 143 -22.96 -20.03 4.24
C GLY A 143 -22.37 -20.79 5.43
N GLU A 144 -22.26 -20.19 6.62
CA GLU A 144 -21.97 -20.91 7.88
C GLU A 144 -23.23 -20.81 8.76
N LEU A 145 -24.09 -21.84 8.69
CA LEU A 145 -25.26 -22.08 9.55
C LEU A 145 -24.89 -23.07 10.66
#